data_AF-A0A0Q8MR52-F1
#
_entry.id   AF-A0A0Q8MR52-F1
#
_cell.length_a   1.000
_cell.length_b   1.000
_cell.length_c   1.000
_cell.angle_alpha   90.00
_cell.angle_beta   90.00
_cell.angle_gamma   90.00
#
_symmetry.space_group_name_H-M   'P 1'
#
loop_
_entity.id
_entity.type
_entity.pdbx_description
1 polymer ?
#
loop_
_entity_poly.entity_id
_entity_poly.type
_entity_poly.pdbx_seq_one_letter_code
_entity_poly.pdbx_strand_id
1 'polypeptide(L)' 'MERLVVRSRKVAELRYYEAKRSLTIVYHSGKSRPLGGIDRNMVLKLISQLARKNAAYMACLSEIAVII' A
#
# COMPACT_ATOMS: atom_id res chain seq x y z
N MET A 1 5.19 -11.25 -10.23
CA MET A 1 5.37 -9.85 -9.78
C MET A 1 4.02 -9.41 -9.26
N GLU A 2 3.92 -9.11 -7.97
CA GLU A 2 2.66 -8.70 -7.36
C GLU A 2 2.61 -7.18 -7.28
N ARG A 3 1.47 -6.59 -7.67
CA ARG A 3 1.23 -5.15 -7.65
C ARG A 3 0.05 -4.86 -6.75
N LEU A 4 0.27 -3.99 -5.78
CA LEU A 4 -0.78 -3.49 -4.89
C LEU A 4 -0.95 -1.99 -5.15
N VAL A 5 -2.14 -1.61 -5.61
CA VAL A 5 -2.52 -0.19 -5.68
C VAL A 5 -2.83 0.27 -4.26
N VAL A 6 -2.16 1.35 -3.86
CA VAL A 6 -2.27 1.88 -2.51
C VAL A 6 -3.05 3.19 -2.55
N ARG A 7 -4.09 3.29 -1.71
CA ARG A 7 -4.81 4.55 -1.53
C ARG A 7 -4.10 5.39 -0.48
N SER A 8 -3.09 6.16 -0.92
CA SER A 8 -2.32 7.06 -0.07
C SER A 8 -2.10 8.39 -0.78
N ARG A 9 -2.03 9.50 -0.04
CA ARG A 9 -1.78 10.83 -0.61
C ARG A 9 -0.43 10.93 -1.34
N LYS A 10 0.55 10.10 -0.97
CA LYS A 10 1.92 10.14 -1.53
C LYS A 10 2.25 8.94 -2.39
N VAL A 11 1.77 7.76 -2.01
CA VAL A 11 2.11 6.48 -2.64
C VAL A 11 0.96 6.05 -3.54
N ALA A 12 1.26 5.83 -4.81
CA ALA A 12 0.30 5.33 -5.79
C ALA A 12 0.27 3.80 -5.78
N GLU A 13 1.45 3.17 -5.79
CA GLU A 13 1.56 1.71 -5.93
C GLU A 13 2.73 1.14 -5.15
N LEU A 14 2.57 -0.10 -4.73
CA LEU A 14 3.64 -0.96 -4.24
C LEU A 14 3.81 -2.14 -5.21
N ARG A 15 5.04 -2.41 -5.62
CA ARG A 15 5.39 -3.50 -6.54
C ARG A 15 6.35 -4.43 -5.85
N TYR A 16 5.90 -5.65 -5.57
CA TYR A 16 6.74 -6.68 -4.95
C TYR A 16 7.28 -7.64 -5.99
N TYR A 17 8.60 -7.78 -5.99
CA TYR A 17 9.35 -8.73 -6.80
C TYR A 17 9.88 -9.84 -5.89
N GLU A 18 9.11 -10.91 -5.76
CA GLU A 18 9.44 -12.06 -4.92
C GLU A 18 10.80 -12.68 -5.29
N ALA A 19 11.07 -12.86 -6.59
CA ALA A 19 12.33 -13.41 -7.10
C ALA A 19 13.57 -12.60 -6.69
N LYS A 20 13.41 -11.29 -6.44
CA LYS A 20 14.51 -10.38 -6.04
C LYS A 20 14.40 -9.95 -4.58
N ARG A 21 13.40 -10.44 -3.84
CA ARG A 21 13.03 -9.99 -2.49
C ARG A 21 13.06 -8.46 -2.38
N SER A 22 12.50 -7.78 -3.38
CA SER A 22 12.54 -6.33 -3.49
C SER A 22 11.14 -5.74 -3.60
N LEU A 23 10.95 -4.59 -2.94
CA LEU A 23 9.71 -3.84 -2.93
C LEU A 23 9.96 -2.47 -3.54
N THR A 24 9.29 -2.16 -4.64
CA THR A 24 9.36 -0.84 -5.26
C THR A 24 8.14 -0.02 -4.87
N ILE A 25 8.38 1.12 -4.24
CA ILE A 25 7.34 2.11 -3.93
C ILE A 25 7.25 3.08 -5.10
N VAL A 26 6.07 3.20 -5.71
CA VAL A 26 5.79 4.18 -6.75
C VAL A 26 4.95 5.29 -6.15
N TYR A 27 5.43 6.52 -6.25
CA TYR A 27 4.76 7.70 -5.73
C TYR A 27 3.89 8.35 -6.81
N HIS A 28 2.87 9.10 -6.40
CA HIS A 28 2.04 9.89 -7.33
C HIS A 28 2.85 10.95 -8.09
N SER A 29 4.02 11.34 -7.58
CA SER A 29 4.95 12.23 -8.28
C SER A 29 5.71 11.58 -9.43
N GLY A 30 5.44 10.30 -9.75
CA GLY A 30 6.16 9.54 -10.77
C GLY A 30 7.52 9.00 -10.31
N LYS A 31 8.02 9.43 -9.14
CA LYS A 31 9.23 8.86 -8.53
C LYS A 31 8.98 7.42 -8.13
N SER A 32 9.99 6.58 -8.27
CA SER A 32 9.98 5.22 -7.73
C SER A 32 11.18 5.00 -6.82
N ARG A 33 10.97 4.29 -5.72
CA ARG A 33 12.01 3.95 -4.74
C ARG A 33 12.05 2.43 -4.56
N PRO A 34 13.08 1.75 -5.09
CA PRO A 34 13.30 0.34 -4.80
C PRO A 34 13.83 0.18 -3.38
N LEU A 35 13.28 -0.77 -2.65
CA LEU A 35 13.76 -1.24 -1.35
C LEU A 35 14.23 -2.69 -1.54
N GLY A 36 15.52 -2.91 -1.35
CA GLY A 36 16.14 -4.23 -1.39
C GLY A 36 16.14 -4.90 -0.02
N GLY A 37 16.27 -6.23 0.00
CA GLY A 37 16.37 -7.01 1.25
C GLY A 37 15.08 -7.05 2.05
N ILE A 38 13.94 -6.94 1.38
CA ILE A 38 12.63 -6.90 2.04
C ILE A 38 12.16 -8.34 2.29
N ASP A 39 11.94 -8.67 3.55
CA ASP A 39 11.36 -9.96 3.95
C ASP A 39 9.88 -10.04 3.54
N ARG A 40 9.44 -11.22 3.09
CA ARG A 40 8.05 -11.46 2.68
C ARG A 40 7.05 -11.13 3.80
N ASN A 41 7.41 -11.41 5.06
CA ASN A 41 6.56 -11.06 6.21
C ASN A 41 6.44 -9.55 6.40
N MET A 42 7.47 -8.78 6.04
CA MET A 42 7.42 -7.32 6.12
C MET A 42 6.48 -6.75 5.06
N VAL A 43 6.45 -7.34 3.85
CA VAL A 43 5.48 -6.99 2.81
C VAL A 43 4.05 -7.31 3.27
N LEU A 44 3.81 -8.51 3.81
CA LEU A 44 2.50 -8.88 4.34
C LEU A 44 2.05 -7.94 5.46
N LYS A 45 2.94 -7.59 6.40
CA LYS A 45 2.63 -6.60 7.44
C LYS A 45 2.26 -5.23 6.88
N LEU A 46 2.99 -4.76 5.87
CA LEU A 46 2.70 -3.49 5.18
C LEU A 46 1.34 -3.53 4.48
N ILE A 47 1.04 -4.63 3.77
CA ILE A 47 -0.26 -4.85 3.12
C ILE A 47 -1.37 -4.85 4.18
N SER A 48 -1.23 -5.59 5.27
CA SER A 48 -2.22 -5.63 6.35
C SER A 48 -2.40 -4.28 7.06
N GLN A 49 -1.33 -3.50 7.22
CA GLN A 49 -1.42 -2.14 7.77
C GLN A 49 -2.14 -1.19 6.81
N LEU A 50 -1.85 -1.29 5.51
CA LEU A 50 -2.51 -0.52 4.46
C LEU A 50 -3.99 -0.88 4.33
N ALA A 51 -4.32 -2.18 4.33
CA ALA A 51 -5.69 -2.67 4.33
C ALA A 51 -6.46 -2.15 5.55
N ARG A 52 -5.87 -2.20 6.75
CA ARG A 52 -6.49 -1.64 7.97
C ARG A 52 -6.68 -0.13 7.92
N LYS A 53 -5.71 0.63 7.39
CA LYS A 53 -5.88 2.09 7.21
C LYS A 53 -6.94 2.43 6.16
N ASN A 54 -7.00 1.66 5.07
CA ASN A 54 -8.06 1.81 4.09
C ASN A 54 -9.43 1.45 4.69
N ALA A 55 -9.53 0.36 5.45
CA ALA A 55 -10.77 -0.05 6.10
C ALA A 55 -11.23 0.99 7.14
N ALA A 56 -10.32 1.54 7.95
CA ALA A 56 -10.63 2.61 8.89
C ALA A 56 -11.08 3.90 8.18
N TYR A 57 -10.50 4.22 7.03
CA TYR A 57 -10.94 5.36 6.22
C TYR A 57 -12.30 5.11 5.55
N MET A 58 -12.56 3.89 5.08
CA MET A 58 -13.89 3.49 4.58
C MET A 58 -14.95 3.52 5.69
N ALA A 59 -14.61 3.06 6.90
CA ALA A 59 -15.48 3.13 8.06
C ALA A 59 -15.84 4.58 8.42
N CYS A 60 -14.85 5.47 8.42
CA CYS A 60 -15.03 6.90 8.66
C CYS A 60 -15.89 7.58 7.58
N LEU A 61 -15.75 7.18 6.31
CA LEU A 61 -16.62 7.67 5.23
C LEU A 61 -18.03 7.06 5.29
N SER A 62 -18.19 5.80 5.73
CA SER A 62 -19.50 5.18 5.91
C SER A 62 -20.28 5.78 7.08
N GLU A 63 -19.61 6.27 8.12
CA GLU A 63 -20.27 7.03 9.20
C GLU A 63 -20.81 8.38 8.69
N ILE A 64 -20.14 9.01 7.72
CA ILE A 64 -20.61 10.25 7.09
C ILE A 64 -21.77 9.97 6.11
N ALA A 65 -21.78 8.80 5.44
CA ALA A 65 -22.84 8.42 4.51
C ALA A 65 -24.15 7.98 5.19
N VAL A 66 -24.13 7.69 6.51
CA VAL A 66 -25.33 7.36 7.31
C VAL A 66 -25.99 8.63 7.90
N ILE A 67 -25.37 9.80 7.73
CA ILE A 67 -25.90 11.11 8.13
C ILE A 67 -26.11 11.98 6.88
N ILE A 68 -26.88 11.49 5.91
CA ILE A 68 -27.51 12.30 4.84
C ILE A 68 -28.93 11.78 4.63
#